data_AF-A0A953ZHA5-F1
#
_entry.id   AF-A0A953ZHA5-F1
#
_cell.length_a   1.000
_cell.length_b   1.000
_cell.length_c   1.000
_cell.angle_alpha   90.00
_cell.angle_beta   90.00
_cell.angle_gamma   90.00
#
_symmetry.space_group_name_H-M   'P 1'
#
loop_
_entity.id
_entity.type
_entity.pdbx_description
1 polymer ?
#
loop_
_entity_poly.entity_id
_entity_poly.type
_entity_poly.pdbx_seq_one_letter_code
_entity_poly.pdbx_strand_id
1 'polypeptide(L)' 'LMPHPERNIRPFHHPDWKRMPKREHGDGFELFQNAVRRAGQLVS' A
#
# COMPACT_ATOMS: atom_id res chain seq x y z
N LEU A 1 -4.99 -9.25 1.89
CA LEU A 1 -3.75 -8.48 2.09
C LEU A 1 -2.60 -9.28 1.48
N MET A 2 -1.68 -8.65 0.73
CA MET A 2 -0.48 -9.34 0.24
C MET A 2 0.35 -9.89 1.41
N PRO A 3 1.09 -11.01 1.25
CA PRO A 3 1.83 -11.63 2.35
C PRO A 3 2.86 -10.71 3.01
N HIS A 4 3.41 -9.79 2.22
CA HIS A 4 4.40 -8.80 2.64
C HIS A 4 3.94 -7.41 2.20
N PRO A 5 3.00 -6.76 2.91
CA PRO A 5 2.49 -5.44 2.53
C PRO A 5 3.61 -4.38 2.50
N GLU A 6 4.59 -4.48 3.38
CA GLU A 6 5.80 -3.64 3.41
C GLU A 6 6.62 -3.73 2.12
N ARG A 7 6.61 -4.90 1.47
CA ARG A 7 7.25 -5.13 0.17
C ARG A 7 6.37 -4.78 -1.01
N ASN A 8 5.12 -4.36 -0.80
CA ASN A 8 4.14 -4.10 -1.85
C ASN A 8 3.60 -2.66 -1.83
N ILE A 9 4.45 -1.69 -1.44
CA ILE A 9 4.08 -0.27 -1.39
C ILE A 9 3.94 0.35 -2.80
N ARG A 10 4.70 -0.16 -3.78
CA ARG A 10 4.71 0.36 -5.15
C ARG A 10 3.93 -0.57 -6.10
N PRO A 11 3.29 -0.02 -7.15
CA PRO A 11 2.42 -0.78 -8.04
C PRO A 11 3.16 -1.90 -8.80
N PHE A 12 4.46 -1.74 -9.06
CA PHE A 12 5.28 -2.72 -9.78
C PHE A 12 5.79 -3.89 -8.92
N HIS A 13 5.52 -3.89 -7.61
CA HIS A 13 5.88 -5.01 -6.74
C HIS A 13 4.92 -6.20 -6.88
N HIS A 14 3.70 -5.98 -7.38
CA HIS A 14 2.74 -7.04 -7.62
C HIS A 14 3.24 -7.97 -8.75
N PRO A 15 3.22 -9.30 -8.61
CA PRO A 15 3.72 -10.23 -9.64
C PRO A 15 3.14 -10.01 -11.04
N ASP A 16 1.84 -9.67 -11.11
CA ASP A 16 1.12 -9.41 -12.36
C ASP A 16 1.06 -7.92 -12.77
N TRP A 17 1.90 -7.03 -12.22
CA TRP A 17 1.77 -5.58 -12.41
C TRP A 17 1.68 -5.11 -13.87
N LYS A 18 2.34 -5.81 -14.81
CA LYS A 18 2.30 -5.50 -16.25
C LYS A 18 0.93 -5.74 -16.90
N ARG A 19 0.09 -6.56 -16.28
CA ARG A 19 -1.25 -6.93 -16.77
C ARG A 19 -2.37 -6.16 -16.07
N MET A 20 -2.04 -5.43 -15.02
CA MET A 20 -2.98 -4.65 -14.24
C MET A 20 -3.15 -3.24 -14.84
N PRO A 21 -4.30 -2.58 -14.61
CA PRO A 21 -4.43 -1.16 -14.90
C PRO A 21 -3.33 -0.34 -14.22
N LYS A 22 -2.99 0.81 -14.79
CA LYS A 22 -2.07 1.75 -14.13
C LYS A 22 -2.64 2.16 -12.78
N ARG A 23 -1.81 2.02 -11.74
CA ARG A 23 -2.12 2.37 -10.35
C ARG A 23 -1.02 3.27 -9.83
N GLU A 24 -1.39 4.20 -8.98
CA GLU A 24 -0.45 5.10 -8.32
C GLU A 24 0.29 4.40 -7.17
N HIS A 25 -0.42 3.53 -6.45
CA HIS A 25 0.07 2.85 -5.25
C HIS A 25 -0.03 1.33 -5.38
N GLY A 26 0.83 0.61 -4.65
CA GLY A 26 0.77 -0.85 -4.53
C GLY A 26 -0.22 -1.32 -3.45
N ASP A 27 -0.55 -2.60 -3.47
CA ASP A 27 -1.59 -3.18 -2.58
C ASP A 27 -1.25 -3.10 -1.08
N GLY A 28 0.02 -2.86 -0.73
CA GLY A 28 0.45 -2.65 0.65
C GLY A 28 0.31 -1.22 1.16
N PHE A 29 0.16 -0.23 0.27
CA PHE A 29 0.21 1.19 0.63
C PHE A 29 -0.93 1.63 1.57
N GLU A 30 -2.15 1.19 1.29
CA GLU A 30 -3.35 1.62 2.01
C GLU A 30 -3.29 1.27 3.51
N LEU A 31 -2.65 0.15 3.86
CA LEU A 31 -2.43 -0.24 5.25
C LEU A 31 -1.61 0.81 6.01
N PHE A 32 -0.49 1.25 5.44
CA PHE A 32 0.40 2.22 6.09
C PHE A 32 -0.22 3.63 6.09
N GLN A 33 -0.91 4.03 5.02
CA GLN A 33 -1.62 5.31 4.99
C GLN A 33 -2.67 5.40 6.10
N ASN A 34 -3.46 4.32 6.28
CA ASN A 34 -4.45 4.26 7.35
C ASN A 34 -3.82 4.29 8.74
N ALA A 35 -2.69 3.59 8.93
CA ALA A 35 -1.96 3.59 10.20
C ALA A 35 -1.46 5.00 10.57
N VAL A 36 -0.85 5.73 9.63
CA VAL A 36 -0.38 7.11 9.84
C VAL A 36 -1.55 8.04 10.14
N ARG A 37 -2.63 7.96 9.36
CA ARG A 37 -3.84 8.76 9.59
C ARG A 37 -4.39 8.54 11.00
N ARG A 38 -4.46 7.27 11.42
CA ARG A 38 -4.97 6.92 12.75
C ARG A 38 -4.04 7.40 13.87
N ALA A 39 -2.73 7.27 13.69
CA ALA A 39 -1.75 7.74 14.66
C ALA A 39 -1.81 9.26 14.83
N GLY A 40 -1.95 10.03 13.74
CA GLY A 40 -2.11 11.49 13.81
C GLY A 40 -3.34 11.93 14.62
N GLN A 41 -4.45 11.21 14.52
CA GLN A 41 -5.66 11.46 15.31
C GLN A 41 -5.51 11.13 16.81
N LEU A 42 -4.51 10.34 17.20
CA LEU A 42 -4.25 10.02 18.61
C LEU A 42 -3.37 11.07 19.29
N VAL A 43 -2.67 11.89 18.51
CA VAL A 43 -1.71 12.90 19.00
C VAL A 43 -2.29 14.33 18.87
N SER A 44 -3.47 14.47 18.26
CA SER A 44 -4.22 15.73 18.15
C SER A 44 -5.29 15.83 19.22
#